data_AF-A0AAV2H799-F1
#
_entry.id   AF-A0AAV2H799-F1
#
_cell.length_a   1.000
_cell.length_b   1.000
_cell.length_c   1.000
_cell.angle_alpha   90.00
_cell.angle_beta   90.00
_cell.angle_gamma   90.00
#
_symmetry.space_group_name_H-M   'P 1'
#
loop_
_entity.id
_entity.type
_entity.pdbx_description
1 polymer ?
#
loop_
_entity_poly.entity_id
_entity_poly.type
_entity_poly.pdbx_seq_one_letter_code
_entity_poly.pdbx_strand_id
1 'polypeptide(L)'
;MFISRISKFPVLNNNLKFQCKLKISKSCKNTLSWRSGSDQQKIQRGKKPLASEVLTCHLRQRNLPYWTSFCVYYHDVINDQFGVSYFNWKVDGKNYQILRTGCFPFIKYHCSSRAYSDLEVENAFYTFLKCLNLGIPTLAYGIVSWFMVKYSEDVVMIDGTTVKVYFLNKETPDAMY
;
A
#
# COMPACT_ATOMS: atom_id res chain seq x y z
N MET A 1 -59.23 -28.98 -35.41
CA MET A 1 -60.15 -27.97 -34.87
C MET A 1 -59.31 -26.86 -34.25
N PHE A 2 -59.37 -25.65 -34.84
CA PHE A 2 -58.99 -24.31 -34.32
C PHE A 2 -57.57 -24.10 -33.71
N ILE A 3 -56.64 -23.40 -34.38
CA ILE A 3 -56.47 -21.93 -34.54
C ILE A 3 -55.87 -21.23 -33.29
N SER A 4 -54.60 -20.83 -33.44
CA SER A 4 -53.98 -19.52 -33.17
C SER A 4 -54.15 -18.80 -31.82
N ARG A 5 -53.02 -18.38 -31.22
CA ARG A 5 -52.66 -16.95 -31.11
C ARG A 5 -51.24 -16.71 -30.57
N ILE A 6 -50.47 -15.99 -31.37
CA ILE A 6 -49.24 -15.27 -31.05
C ILE A 6 -49.64 -13.87 -30.53
N SER A 7 -49.01 -13.42 -29.44
CA SER A 7 -48.97 -12.01 -29.00
C SER A 7 -47.60 -11.78 -28.33
N LYS A 8 -46.61 -11.26 -29.06
CA LYS A 8 -46.14 -9.85 -29.09
C LYS A 8 -45.55 -9.30 -27.77
N PHE A 9 -44.21 -9.18 -27.77
CA PHE A 9 -43.33 -8.06 -27.32
C PHE A 9 -43.34 -7.61 -25.82
N PRO A 10 -42.25 -6.99 -25.29
CA PRO A 10 -41.21 -6.25 -26.01
C PRO A 10 -39.73 -6.56 -25.69
N VAL A 11 -38.93 -6.13 -26.66
CA VAL A 11 -37.48 -5.92 -26.64
C VAL A 11 -37.10 -4.91 -25.55
N LEU A 12 -36.16 -5.27 -24.67
CA LEU A 12 -35.50 -4.35 -23.74
C LEU A 12 -34.00 -4.24 -24.08
N ASN A 13 -33.75 -3.24 -24.91
CA ASN A 13 -32.69 -2.24 -24.89
C ASN A 13 -31.31 -2.58 -24.29
N ASN A 14 -30.30 -2.48 -25.16
CA ASN A 14 -28.89 -2.29 -24.83
C ASN A 14 -28.68 -1.01 -24.01
N ASN A 15 -28.02 -1.12 -22.86
CA ASN A 15 -27.11 -0.13 -22.23
C ASN A 15 -27.11 -0.31 -20.71
N LEU A 16 -26.36 -1.29 -20.21
CA LEU A 16 -25.87 -1.27 -18.83
C LEU A 16 -24.35 -1.15 -18.88
N LYS A 17 -23.93 0.10 -19.17
CA LYS A 17 -22.64 0.63 -18.73
C LYS A 17 -22.52 0.33 -17.24
N PHE A 18 -21.68 -0.63 -16.89
CA PHE A 18 -21.19 -0.84 -15.52
C PHE A 18 -20.37 0.39 -15.11
N GLN A 19 -21.07 1.46 -14.73
CA GLN A 19 -20.51 2.56 -13.97
C GLN A 19 -20.42 2.09 -12.52
N CYS A 20 -19.37 1.32 -12.21
CA CYS A 20 -18.99 1.07 -10.83
C CYS A 20 -18.37 2.37 -10.28
N LYS A 21 -19.22 3.32 -9.93
CA LYS A 21 -18.88 4.47 -9.09
C LYS A 21 -18.50 3.91 -7.72
N LEU A 22 -17.23 3.57 -7.55
CA LEU A 22 -16.62 3.35 -6.25
C LEU A 22 -16.86 4.63 -5.42
N LYS A 23 -17.74 4.50 -4.43
CA LYS A 23 -17.89 5.46 -3.34
C LYS A 23 -16.55 5.50 -2.62
N ILE A 24 -15.73 6.50 -2.94
CA ILE A 24 -14.56 6.87 -2.14
C ILE A 24 -15.09 7.22 -0.75
N SER A 25 -14.85 6.31 0.18
CA SER A 25 -15.26 6.44 1.56
C SER A 25 -14.59 7.67 2.17
N LYS A 26 -15.41 8.57 2.74
CA LYS A 26 -15.01 9.78 3.47
C LYS A 26 -14.36 9.45 4.83
N SER A 27 -13.64 8.34 4.94
CA SER A 27 -13.17 7.76 6.20
C SER A 27 -11.82 8.29 6.70
N CYS A 28 -11.18 9.22 6.00
CA CYS A 28 -9.88 9.75 6.41
C CYS A 28 -9.97 11.07 7.22
N LYS A 29 -11.18 11.56 7.54
CA LYS A 29 -11.35 12.90 8.15
C LYS A 29 -11.65 12.93 9.65
N ASN A 30 -12.12 11.84 10.25
CA ASN A 30 -12.57 11.86 11.65
C ASN A 30 -11.97 10.70 12.44
N THR A 31 -10.88 10.94 13.16
CA THR A 31 -10.62 10.50 14.56
C THR A 31 -9.28 11.13 14.99
N LEU A 32 -9.39 12.32 15.58
CA LEU A 32 -8.30 13.02 16.26
C LEU A 32 -8.24 12.53 17.71
N SER A 33 -7.34 11.60 18.02
CA SER A 33 -6.80 11.41 19.37
C SER A 33 -5.42 10.76 19.31
N TRP A 34 -4.40 11.57 19.03
CA TRP A 34 -3.00 11.15 19.07
C TRP A 34 -2.43 11.44 20.46
N ARG A 35 -2.09 10.40 21.22
CA ARG A 35 -1.13 10.47 22.34
C ARG A 35 -0.30 9.18 22.43
N SER A 36 0.93 9.24 21.92
CA SER A 36 2.17 9.01 22.67
C SER A 36 3.39 9.17 21.74
N GLY A 37 4.27 10.13 22.07
CA GLY A 37 5.70 10.12 21.71
C GLY A 37 6.12 10.64 20.32
N SER A 38 6.45 11.94 20.24
CA SER A 38 7.34 12.61 19.26
C SER A 38 7.14 12.28 17.77
N ASP A 39 6.26 13.02 17.10
CA ASP A 39 6.58 13.80 15.89
C ASP A 39 5.28 14.32 15.26
N GLN A 40 4.97 15.59 15.52
CA GLN A 40 3.92 16.29 14.80
C GLN A 40 4.39 16.51 13.35
N GLN A 41 3.93 15.67 12.43
CA GLN A 41 4.17 15.83 11.00
C GLN A 41 3.54 17.15 10.51
N LYS A 42 4.42 18.14 10.29
CA LYS A 42 4.09 19.46 9.75
C LYS A 42 3.76 19.32 8.27
N ILE A 43 2.48 19.47 7.90
CA ILE A 43 1.99 19.41 6.52
C ILE A 43 2.67 20.52 5.70
N GLN A 44 3.59 20.16 4.81
CA GLN A 44 4.22 21.08 3.87
C GLN A 44 3.73 20.79 2.45
N ARG A 45 2.73 21.58 2.00
CA ARG A 45 2.24 21.52 0.62
C ARG A 45 3.40 21.84 -0.33
N GLY A 46 3.62 20.97 -1.33
CA GLY A 46 4.67 21.13 -2.33
C GLY A 46 5.97 20.38 -2.05
N LYS A 47 6.06 19.60 -0.97
CA LYS A 47 7.16 18.65 -0.75
C LYS A 47 6.68 17.22 -1.01
N LYS A 48 7.59 16.37 -1.51
CA LYS A 48 7.31 14.94 -1.67
C LYS A 48 6.86 14.36 -0.31
N PRO A 49 5.82 13.51 -0.29
CA PRO A 49 5.35 12.93 0.96
C PRO A 49 6.39 12.00 1.59
N LEU A 50 6.27 11.81 2.90
CA LEU A 50 7.13 10.88 3.63
C LEU A 50 6.75 9.44 3.28
N ALA A 51 7.73 8.56 3.17
CA ALA A 51 7.48 7.15 2.90
C ALA A 51 6.65 6.49 4.02
N SER A 52 6.87 6.89 5.28
CA SER A 52 6.05 6.49 6.42
C SER A 52 4.58 6.93 6.32
N GLU A 53 4.34 8.12 5.76
CA GLU A 53 2.99 8.64 5.54
C GLU A 53 2.28 7.84 4.45
N VAL A 54 2.97 7.55 3.33
CA VAL A 54 2.44 6.71 2.24
C VAL A 54 2.09 5.32 2.76
N LEU A 55 2.95 4.71 3.59
CA LEU A 55 2.70 3.44 4.24
C LEU A 55 1.41 3.47 5.07
N THR A 56 1.23 4.51 5.89
CA THR A 56 0.06 4.65 6.76
C THR A 56 -1.22 4.87 5.95
N CYS A 57 -1.17 5.76 4.96
CA CYS A 57 -2.30 6.03 4.07
C CYS A 57 -2.68 4.81 3.25
N HIS A 58 -1.71 4.03 2.75
CA HIS A 58 -1.96 2.78 2.02
C HIS A 58 -2.70 1.75 2.90
N LEU A 59 -2.20 1.51 4.12
CA LEU A 59 -2.84 0.57 5.05
C LEU A 59 -4.27 0.99 5.41
N ARG A 60 -4.51 2.29 5.61
CA ARG A 60 -5.85 2.84 5.86
C ARG A 60 -6.78 2.73 4.65
N GLN A 61 -6.29 3.08 3.46
CA GLN A 61 -7.05 3.03 2.21
C GLN A 61 -7.55 1.60 1.92
N ARG A 62 -6.74 0.60 2.27
CA ARG A 62 -7.08 -0.82 2.14
C ARG A 62 -7.83 -1.43 3.34
N ASN A 63 -8.37 -0.60 4.23
CA ASN A 63 -9.14 -1.03 5.39
C ASN A 63 -8.36 -1.97 6.33
N LEU A 64 -7.08 -1.65 6.59
CA LEU A 64 -6.20 -2.37 7.51
C LEU A 64 -6.10 -3.88 7.20
N PRO A 65 -5.58 -4.26 6.01
CA PRO A 65 -5.52 -5.66 5.60
C PRO A 65 -4.66 -6.48 6.57
N TYR A 66 -4.84 -7.81 6.59
CA TYR A 66 -3.97 -8.68 7.39
C TYR A 66 -2.54 -8.69 6.82
N TRP A 67 -2.40 -8.69 5.49
CA TRP A 67 -1.13 -8.70 4.79
C TRP A 67 -1.19 -7.83 3.53
N THR A 68 -0.09 -7.15 3.19
CA THR A 68 0.07 -6.44 1.90
C THR A 68 1.54 -6.21 1.59
N SER A 69 1.92 -6.25 0.32
CA SER A 69 3.27 -6.00 -0.18
C SER A 69 3.25 -5.06 -1.38
N PHE A 70 3.84 -3.88 -1.23
CA PHE A 70 3.88 -2.88 -2.29
C PHE A 70 5.27 -2.26 -2.44
N CYS A 71 5.48 -1.62 -3.58
CA CYS A 71 6.69 -0.89 -3.92
C CYS A 71 6.35 0.59 -4.15
N VAL A 72 7.24 1.49 -3.77
CA VAL A 72 7.12 2.93 -4.04
C VAL A 72 8.42 3.42 -4.66
N TYR A 73 8.36 4.29 -5.68
CA TYR A 73 9.57 4.84 -6.26
C TYR A 73 10.27 5.80 -5.30
N TYR A 74 11.61 5.74 -5.25
CA TYR A 74 12.40 6.71 -4.50
C TYR A 74 12.18 8.15 -4.97
N HIS A 75 11.81 8.36 -6.24
CA HIS A 75 11.58 9.70 -6.76
C HIS A 75 10.25 10.32 -6.29
N ASP A 76 9.29 9.53 -5.83
CA ASP A 76 7.96 10.01 -5.43
C ASP A 76 7.87 10.37 -3.95
N VAL A 77 8.79 9.86 -3.12
CA VAL A 77 8.74 10.00 -1.66
C VAL A 77 10.06 10.46 -1.05
N ILE A 78 9.97 11.07 0.12
CA ILE A 78 11.11 11.28 1.01
C ILE A 78 11.27 10.04 1.87
N ASN A 79 12.43 9.40 1.76
CA ASN A 79 12.73 8.18 2.50
C ASN A 79 13.20 8.49 3.92
N ASP A 80 12.24 8.68 4.83
CA ASP A 80 12.43 8.95 6.25
C ASP A 80 12.73 7.70 7.09
N GLN A 81 12.53 6.51 6.53
CA GLN A 81 12.80 5.22 7.15
C GLN A 81 14.12 4.59 6.66
N PHE A 82 15.06 5.41 6.18
CA PHE A 82 16.35 4.92 5.71
C PHE A 82 17.15 4.25 6.84
N GLY A 83 17.89 3.19 6.52
CA GLY A 83 18.66 2.41 7.50
C GLY A 83 17.84 1.41 8.32
N VAL A 84 16.50 1.55 8.37
CA VAL A 84 15.65 0.59 9.07
C VAL A 84 15.12 -0.46 8.09
N SER A 85 15.29 -1.74 8.46
CA SER A 85 14.93 -2.90 7.65
C SER A 85 13.70 -3.62 8.19
N TYR A 86 13.59 -3.80 9.50
CA TYR A 86 12.47 -4.51 10.11
C TYR A 86 12.01 -3.80 11.39
N PHE A 87 10.75 -3.40 11.44
CA PHE A 87 10.23 -2.59 12.55
C PHE A 87 8.73 -2.75 12.75
N ASN A 88 8.25 -2.38 13.93
CA ASN A 88 6.82 -2.31 14.23
C ASN A 88 6.25 -0.97 13.77
N TRP A 89 5.06 -1.02 13.15
CA TRP A 89 4.32 0.14 12.69
C TRP A 89 2.88 0.05 13.16
N LYS A 90 2.46 1.00 14.01
CA LYS A 90 1.12 1.01 14.58
C LYS A 90 0.22 1.96 13.78
N VAL A 91 -0.90 1.43 13.28
CA VAL A 91 -1.91 2.19 12.54
C VAL A 91 -3.29 1.87 13.12
N ASP A 92 -3.99 2.89 13.57
CA ASP A 92 -5.39 2.82 14.04
C ASP A 92 -5.67 1.67 15.04
N GLY A 93 -4.75 1.48 15.99
CA GLY A 93 -4.86 0.46 17.03
C GLY A 93 -4.33 -0.93 16.65
N LYS A 94 -4.01 -1.15 15.36
CA LYS A 94 -3.42 -2.40 14.86
C LYS A 94 -1.92 -2.27 14.67
N ASN A 95 -1.17 -3.32 15.03
CA ASN A 95 0.27 -3.37 14.83
C ASN A 95 0.59 -4.16 13.56
N TYR A 96 1.58 -3.65 12.81
CA TYR A 96 2.15 -4.27 11.64
C TYR A 96 3.65 -4.45 11.84
N GLN A 97 4.14 -5.64 11.53
CA GLN A 97 5.55 -5.87 11.36
C GLN A 97 5.89 -5.54 9.91
N ILE A 98 6.75 -4.54 9.71
CA ILE A 98 7.11 -4.01 8.41
C ILE A 98 8.52 -4.46 8.07
N LEU A 99 8.64 -5.29 7.03
CA LEU A 99 9.91 -5.62 6.41
C LEU A 99 10.12 -4.73 5.19
N ARG A 100 11.06 -3.81 5.32
CA ARG A 100 11.44 -2.81 4.33
C ARG A 100 12.76 -3.19 3.65
N THR A 101 12.73 -3.16 2.33
CA THR A 101 13.94 -3.32 1.51
C THR A 101 14.07 -2.14 0.56
N GLY A 102 15.14 -1.39 0.71
CA GLY A 102 15.53 -0.39 -0.28
C GLY A 102 16.14 -1.09 -1.49
N CYS A 103 15.40 -1.21 -2.59
CA CYS A 103 15.81 -1.91 -3.79
C CYS A 103 15.69 -0.98 -5.00
N PHE A 104 16.75 -0.22 -5.30
CA PHE A 104 16.72 0.83 -6.32
C PHE A 104 16.18 0.31 -7.66
N PRO A 105 15.19 0.99 -8.30
CA PRO A 105 14.70 2.35 -8.02
C PRO A 105 13.50 2.45 -7.03
N PHE A 106 13.17 1.36 -6.32
CA PHE A 106 12.02 1.28 -5.43
C PHE A 106 12.40 1.13 -3.95
N ILE A 107 11.45 1.44 -3.09
CA ILE A 107 11.37 0.97 -1.71
C ILE A 107 10.28 -0.08 -1.68
N LYS A 108 10.63 -1.32 -1.32
CA LYS A 108 9.65 -2.39 -1.14
C LYS A 108 9.25 -2.50 0.33
N TYR A 109 7.96 -2.59 0.56
CA TYR A 109 7.33 -2.83 1.83
C TYR A 109 6.63 -4.18 1.82
N HIS A 110 6.87 -4.97 2.85
CA HIS A 110 6.06 -6.13 3.21
C HIS A 110 5.47 -5.87 4.58
N CYS A 111 4.14 -5.85 4.63
CA CYS A 111 3.39 -5.51 5.83
C CYS A 111 2.62 -6.75 6.28
N SER A 112 2.91 -7.23 7.49
CA SER A 112 2.18 -8.34 8.10
C SER A 112 1.58 -7.86 9.41
N SER A 113 0.27 -7.96 9.58
CA SER A 113 -0.35 -7.66 10.85
C SER A 113 -0.04 -8.75 11.86
N ARG A 114 0.64 -8.38 12.94
CA ARG A 114 0.98 -9.27 14.05
C ARG A 114 1.02 -8.47 15.36
N ALA A 115 0.98 -9.19 16.48
CA ALA A 115 1.23 -8.60 17.78
C ALA A 115 2.59 -7.90 17.82
N TYR A 116 2.73 -6.95 18.73
CA TYR A 116 4.02 -6.29 18.98
C TYR A 116 5.07 -7.33 19.35
N SER A 117 6.26 -7.20 18.79
CA SER A 117 7.40 -8.08 19.08
C SER A 117 8.66 -7.24 19.09
N ASP A 118 9.65 -7.61 19.90
CA ASP A 118 10.97 -7.03 19.76
C ASP A 118 11.59 -7.53 18.45
N LEU A 119 12.03 -6.60 17.60
CA LEU A 119 12.56 -6.86 16.26
C LEU A 119 13.98 -6.31 16.08
N GLU A 120 14.63 -5.85 17.17
CA GLU A 120 15.93 -5.19 17.09
C GLU A 120 17.01 -6.13 16.56
N VAL A 121 17.00 -7.39 17.00
CA VAL A 121 17.97 -8.42 16.59
C VAL A 121 17.82 -8.75 15.11
N GLU A 122 16.59 -8.98 14.64
CA GLU A 122 16.29 -9.26 13.25
C GLU A 122 16.63 -8.06 12.35
N ASN A 123 16.31 -6.84 12.79
CA ASN A 123 16.67 -5.62 12.08
C ASN A 123 18.19 -5.45 11.94
N ALA A 124 18.93 -5.72 13.02
CA ALA A 124 20.39 -5.70 13.01
C ALA A 124 20.95 -6.77 12.08
N PHE A 125 20.40 -7.99 12.11
CA PHE A 125 20.79 -9.08 11.23
C PHE A 125 20.59 -8.73 9.74
N TYR A 126 19.42 -8.21 9.36
CA TYR A 126 19.18 -7.78 7.98
C TYR A 126 20.09 -6.64 7.54
N THR A 127 20.36 -5.69 8.44
CA THR A 127 21.27 -4.58 8.18
C THR A 127 22.70 -5.09 8.00
N PHE A 128 23.16 -5.99 8.87
CA PHE A 128 24.45 -6.65 8.77
C PHE A 128 24.61 -7.41 7.46
N LEU A 129 23.62 -8.20 7.05
CA LEU A 129 23.62 -8.92 5.77
C LEU A 129 23.74 -7.98 4.57
N LYS A 130 23.03 -6.84 4.60
CA LYS A 130 23.10 -5.83 3.53
C LYS A 130 24.50 -5.23 3.46
N CYS A 131 25.12 -4.93 4.60
CA CYS A 131 26.49 -4.41 4.67
C CYS A 131 27.52 -5.43 4.16
N LEU A 132 27.44 -6.69 4.61
CA LEU A 132 28.35 -7.76 4.21
C LEU A 132 28.32 -8.01 2.70
N ASN A 133 27.12 -7.92 2.09
CA ASN A 133 26.95 -8.11 0.65
C ASN A 133 27.01 -6.81 -0.17
N LEU A 134 27.48 -5.70 0.43
CA LEU A 134 27.57 -4.37 -0.20
C LEU A 134 26.27 -3.92 -0.89
N GLY A 135 25.11 -4.39 -0.41
CA GLY A 135 23.80 -4.11 -1.00
C GLY A 135 23.56 -4.73 -2.39
N ILE A 136 24.46 -5.56 -2.93
CA ILE A 136 24.31 -6.19 -4.26
C ILE A 136 22.98 -6.97 -4.39
N PRO A 137 22.57 -7.80 -3.42
CA PRO A 137 21.29 -8.49 -3.48
C PRO A 137 20.09 -7.53 -3.55
N THR A 138 20.18 -6.37 -2.87
CA THR A 138 19.09 -5.38 -2.87
C THR A 138 18.97 -4.68 -4.22
N LEU A 139 20.09 -4.45 -4.92
CA LEU A 139 20.09 -3.87 -6.26
C LEU A 139 19.55 -4.86 -7.29
N ALA A 140 20.02 -6.10 -7.27
CA ALA A 140 19.53 -7.16 -8.15
C ALA A 140 18.00 -7.34 -7.98
N TYR A 141 17.54 -7.35 -6.73
CA TYR A 141 16.12 -7.44 -6.42
C TYR A 141 15.31 -6.23 -6.93
N GLY A 142 15.90 -5.03 -6.91
CA GLY A 142 15.28 -3.81 -7.44
C GLY A 142 15.10 -3.88 -8.96
N ILE A 143 16.12 -4.34 -9.68
CA ILE A 143 16.07 -4.56 -11.13
C ILE A 143 15.00 -5.60 -11.48
N VAL A 144 15.00 -6.75 -10.80
CA VAL A 144 13.99 -7.80 -11.02
C VAL A 144 12.58 -7.27 -10.73
N SER A 145 12.42 -6.53 -9.63
CA SER A 145 11.13 -5.91 -9.28
C SER A 145 10.68 -4.91 -10.35
N TRP A 146 11.60 -4.17 -10.96
CA TRP A 146 11.26 -3.23 -12.03
C TRP A 146 10.63 -3.93 -13.24
N PHE A 147 11.17 -5.09 -13.64
CA PHE A 147 10.57 -5.90 -14.71
C PHE A 147 9.26 -6.58 -14.31
N MET A 148 9.06 -6.86 -13.02
CA MET A 148 7.91 -7.61 -12.52
C MET A 148 6.73 -6.74 -12.07
N VAL A 149 6.91 -5.44 -11.86
CA VAL A 149 5.83 -4.53 -11.49
C VAL A 149 4.81 -4.46 -12.64
N LYS A 150 3.59 -4.92 -12.37
CA LYS A 150 2.50 -4.97 -13.35
C LYS A 150 1.30 -4.12 -12.97
N TYR A 151 1.08 -3.94 -11.67
CA TYR A 151 -0.09 -3.25 -11.15
C TYR A 151 0.34 -2.00 -10.42
N SER A 152 -0.49 -0.97 -10.50
CA SER A 152 -0.31 0.24 -9.72
C SER A 152 -1.64 0.69 -9.13
N GLU A 153 -1.58 1.29 -7.96
CA GLU A 153 -2.71 1.89 -7.26
C GLU A 153 -2.32 3.31 -6.82
N ASP A 154 -3.28 4.22 -6.84
CA ASP A 154 -3.07 5.57 -6.34
C ASP A 154 -3.48 5.62 -4.87
N VAL A 155 -2.53 5.95 -4.00
CA VAL A 155 -2.75 6.16 -2.57
C VAL A 155 -3.04 7.63 -2.33
N VAL A 156 -4.20 7.91 -1.73
CA VAL A 156 -4.61 9.28 -1.40
C VAL A 156 -3.97 9.68 -0.07
N MET A 157 -3.16 10.74 -0.12
CA MET A 157 -2.47 11.32 1.03
C MET A 157 -3.38 12.26 1.81
N ILE A 158 -2.96 12.62 3.03
CA ILE A 158 -3.75 13.48 3.93
C ILE A 158 -3.93 14.89 3.36
N ASP A 159 -2.90 15.39 2.64
CA ASP A 159 -2.92 16.68 1.98
C ASP A 159 -3.75 16.70 0.67
N GLY A 160 -4.28 15.55 0.26
CA GLY A 160 -5.06 15.37 -0.97
C GLY A 160 -4.22 15.07 -2.22
N THR A 161 -2.89 14.97 -2.09
CA THR A 161 -2.03 14.49 -3.17
C THR A 161 -2.19 12.97 -3.35
N THR A 162 -1.81 12.47 -4.53
CA THR A 162 -1.87 11.04 -4.84
C THR A 162 -0.46 10.52 -5.12
N VAL A 163 -0.08 9.45 -4.43
CA VAL A 163 1.19 8.75 -4.68
C VAL A 163 0.89 7.40 -5.30
N LYS A 164 1.60 7.07 -6.38
CA LYS A 164 1.43 5.78 -7.04
C LYS A 164 2.26 4.73 -6.32
N VAL A 165 1.59 3.68 -5.85
CA VAL A 165 2.22 2.48 -5.31
C VAL A 165 2.08 1.34 -6.29
N TYR A 166 3.03 0.43 -6.28
CA TYR A 166 3.19 -0.60 -7.31
C TYR A 166 3.19 -1.99 -6.70
N PHE A 167 2.57 -2.93 -7.39
CA PHE A 167 2.50 -4.32 -6.97
C PHE A 167 3.05 -5.24 -8.06
N LEU A 168 3.77 -6.26 -7.62
CA LEU A 168 4.23 -7.33 -8.51
C LEU A 168 3.05 -8.22 -8.91
N ASN A 169 2.18 -8.54 -7.96
CA ASN A 169 1.00 -9.37 -8.16
C ASN A 169 -0.26 -8.58 -7.81
N LYS A 170 -1.39 -8.95 -8.43
CA LYS A 170 -2.68 -8.34 -8.11
C LYS A 170 -3.12 -8.82 -6.74
N GLU A 171 -2.96 -7.97 -5.74
CA GLU A 171 -3.51 -8.21 -4.40
C GLU A 171 -5.02 -8.02 -4.41
N THR A 172 -5.75 -9.00 -3.87
CA THR A 172 -7.18 -8.84 -3.59
C THR A 172 -7.35 -8.35 -2.14
N PRO A 173 -8.33 -7.49 -1.84
CA PRO A 173 -8.53 -6.95 -0.50
C PRO A 173 -8.71 -8.02 0.60
N ASP A 174 -9.22 -9.20 0.22
CA ASP A 174 -9.48 -10.33 1.13
C ASP A 174 -8.41 -11.44 1.06
N ALA A 175 -7.26 -11.17 0.42
CA ALA A 175 -6.19 -12.15 0.31
C ALA A 175 -5.65 -12.49 1.71
N MET A 176 -5.89 -13.74 2.15
CA MET A 176 -5.27 -14.28 3.36
C MET A 176 -3.82 -14.72 3.14
N TYR A 177 -3.37 -14.82 1.88
CA TYR A 177 -2.03 -15.24 1.44
C TYR A 177 -1.65 -14.61 0.11
#